data_AF-A0A2I0QQE0-F1
#
_entry.id   AF-A0A2I0QQE0-F1
#
_cell.length_a   1.000
_cell.length_b   1.000
_cell.length_c   1.000
_cell.angle_alpha   90.00
_cell.angle_beta   90.00
_cell.angle_gamma   90.00
#
_symmetry.space_group_name_H-M   'P 1'
#
loop_
_entity.id
_entity.type
_entity.pdbx_description
1 polymer ?
#
loop_
_entity_poly.entity_id
_entity_poly.type
_entity_poly.pdbx_seq_one_letter_code
_entity_poly.pdbx_strand_id
1 'polypeptide(L)'
;MSKLVFGVVGVVLAMIIGIVWFNPQSIFSDDIDESSTLGEEKIEQYINKVSELIEPHEVDLENSTDPKSIEHVEVTITRLNDSVDREITNKDSDSISEENLNELLIEIRSKRDTINNLVASFDYFSEERGYLEDAINALNLLEELIIDLNQK
;
A
#
# COMPACT_ATOMS: atom_id res chain seq x y z
N MET A 1 -5.46 43.70 -21.08
CA MET A 1 -5.69 42.62 -20.08
C MET A 1 -4.43 41.84 -19.73
N SER A 2 -3.46 41.63 -20.65
CA SER A 2 -2.27 40.79 -20.36
C SER A 2 -1.36 41.29 -19.23
N LYS A 3 -1.25 42.60 -18.98
CA LYS A 3 -0.35 43.14 -17.93
C LYS A 3 -0.82 42.86 -16.49
N LEU A 4 -2.13 42.65 -16.28
CA LEU A 4 -2.69 42.30 -14.98
C LEU A 4 -2.45 40.83 -14.65
N VAL A 5 -2.52 39.94 -15.65
CA VAL A 5 -2.31 38.50 -15.47
C VAL A 5 -0.86 38.21 -15.06
N PHE A 6 0.13 38.88 -15.68
CA PHE A 6 1.54 38.73 -15.30
C PHE A 6 1.83 39.19 -13.86
N GLY A 7 1.13 40.22 -13.38
CA GLY A 7 1.24 40.69 -12.00
C GLY A 7 0.70 39.66 -10.99
N VAL A 8 -0.47 39.09 -11.27
CA VAL A 8 -1.09 38.08 -10.40
C VAL A 8 -0.25 36.81 -10.33
N VAL A 9 0.26 36.33 -11.47
CA VAL A 9 1.12 35.13 -11.51
C VAL A 9 2.41 35.35 -10.72
N GLY A 10 3.02 36.55 -10.82
CA GLY A 10 4.23 36.88 -10.07
C GLY A 10 4.01 36.90 -8.55
N VAL A 11 2.86 37.41 -8.10
CA VAL A 11 2.51 37.45 -6.67
C VAL A 11 2.25 36.04 -6.11
N VAL A 12 1.59 35.17 -6.88
CA VAL A 12 1.35 33.78 -6.47
C VAL A 12 2.67 32.99 -6.35
N LEU A 13 3.59 33.15 -7.31
CA LEU A 13 4.92 32.54 -7.25
C LEU A 13 5.73 33.02 -6.03
N ALA A 14 5.68 34.33 -5.73
CA ALA A 14 6.35 34.89 -4.56
C ALA A 14 5.78 34.35 -3.24
N MET A 15 4.46 34.12 -3.16
CA MET A 15 3.83 33.49 -2.00
C MET A 15 4.29 32.03 -1.81
N ILE A 16 4.35 31.23 -2.89
CA ILE A 16 4.80 29.83 -2.81
C ILE A 16 6.23 29.76 -2.29
N ILE A 17 7.14 30.59 -2.82
CA ILE A 17 8.54 30.64 -2.38
C ILE A 17 8.62 31.10 -0.91
N GLY A 18 7.79 32.06 -0.51
CA GLY A 18 7.70 32.52 0.88
C GLY A 18 7.27 31.42 1.85
N ILE A 19 6.30 30.58 1.47
CA ILE A 19 5.85 29.43 2.27
C ILE A 19 6.97 28.40 2.41
N VAL A 20 7.71 28.12 1.33
CA VAL A 20 8.85 27.18 1.35
C VAL A 20 9.99 27.68 2.25
N TRP A 21 10.25 28.99 2.28
CA TRP A 21 11.33 29.57 3.10
C TRP A 21 10.97 29.79 4.57
N PHE A 22 9.71 30.13 4.87
CA PHE A 22 9.26 30.29 6.26
C PHE A 22 8.82 28.98 6.90
N ASN A 23 8.60 27.93 6.12
CA ASN A 23 8.18 26.63 6.61
C ASN A 23 9.02 25.47 6.03
N PRO A 24 10.37 25.48 6.19
CA PRO A 24 11.22 24.39 5.71
C PRO A 24 11.02 23.07 6.49
N GLN A 25 10.13 23.03 7.48
CA GLN A 25 10.01 21.94 8.45
C GLN A 25 8.57 21.41 8.70
N SER A 26 7.62 21.58 7.78
CA SER A 26 6.23 21.12 8.02
C SER A 26 5.63 20.19 6.96
N ILE A 27 6.39 19.79 5.94
CA ILE A 27 5.91 18.79 4.95
C ILE A 27 6.78 17.53 4.91
N PHE A 28 7.91 17.53 5.64
CA PHE A 28 8.80 16.38 5.82
C PHE A 28 9.41 16.36 7.22
N SER A 29 8.57 16.63 8.23
CA SER A 29 8.91 16.36 9.62
C SER A 29 7.91 15.32 10.12
N ASP A 30 8.03 14.11 9.59
CA ASP A 30 7.73 12.96 10.44
C ASP A 30 9.03 12.68 11.18
N ASP A 31 8.92 12.78 12.50
CA ASP A 31 9.96 12.49 13.46
C ASP A 31 10.59 11.13 13.12
N ILE A 32 11.79 11.18 12.54
CA ILE A 32 12.71 10.05 12.53
C ILE A 32 13.20 9.96 13.97
N ASP A 33 12.38 9.35 14.83
CA ASP A 33 12.89 8.72 16.03
C ASP A 33 13.77 7.56 15.55
N GLU A 34 15.06 7.85 15.46
CA GLU A 34 16.15 6.89 15.36
C GLU A 34 16.13 5.98 16.60
N SER A 35 15.20 5.03 16.63
CA SER A 35 15.33 3.80 17.41
C SER A 35 14.75 2.62 16.61
N SER A 36 15.42 2.28 15.51
CA SER A 36 15.86 0.92 15.16
C SER A 36 15.03 -0.31 15.60
N THR A 37 13.71 -0.24 15.50
CA THR A 37 12.75 -1.35 15.45
C THR A 37 11.46 -0.80 14.87
N LEU A 38 10.91 -1.40 13.81
CA LEU A 38 9.52 -1.13 13.45
C LEU A 38 8.67 -1.38 14.69
N GLY A 39 8.10 -0.32 15.26
CA GLY A 39 7.28 -0.45 16.46
C GLY A 39 6.11 -1.38 16.19
N GLU A 40 5.74 -2.20 17.18
CA GLU A 40 4.59 -3.10 17.12
C GLU A 40 3.32 -2.37 16.62
N GLU A 41 3.15 -1.11 17.03
CA GLU A 41 2.09 -0.20 16.57
C GLU A 41 2.12 0.08 15.05
N LYS A 42 3.31 0.25 14.45
CA LYS A 42 3.43 0.48 13.00
C LYS A 42 3.14 -0.80 12.22
N ILE A 43 3.55 -1.97 12.73
CA ILE A 43 3.22 -3.28 12.14
C ILE A 43 1.70 -3.45 12.14
N GLU A 44 1.06 -3.27 13.30
CA GLU A 44 -0.38 -3.41 13.47
C GLU A 44 -1.14 -2.44 12.55
N GLN A 45 -0.62 -1.22 12.34
CA GLN A 45 -1.18 -0.27 11.40
C GLN A 45 -1.16 -0.77 9.94
N TYR A 46 -0.08 -1.41 9.49
CA TYR A 46 -0.02 -1.99 8.14
C TYR A 46 -1.03 -3.14 7.99
N ILE A 47 -1.06 -4.07 8.95
CA ILE A 47 -1.98 -5.21 8.92
C ILE A 47 -3.44 -4.75 8.95
N ASN A 48 -3.76 -3.74 9.75
CA ASN A 48 -5.10 -3.17 9.79
C ASN A 48 -5.47 -2.49 8.48
N LYS A 49 -4.58 -1.68 7.88
CA LYS A 49 -4.84 -1.06 6.57
C LYS A 49 -5.04 -2.08 5.46
N VAL A 50 -4.26 -3.17 5.46
CA VAL A 50 -4.45 -4.27 4.52
C VAL A 50 -5.82 -4.91 4.74
N SER A 51 -6.19 -5.15 6.00
CA SER A 51 -7.48 -5.72 6.38
C SER A 51 -8.66 -4.82 6.00
N GLU A 52 -8.52 -3.50 6.08
CA GLU A 52 -9.54 -2.53 5.64
C GLU A 52 -9.71 -2.51 4.11
N LEU A 53 -8.62 -2.71 3.35
CA LEU A 53 -8.67 -2.78 1.89
C LEU A 53 -9.29 -4.10 1.38
N ILE A 54 -9.19 -5.17 2.16
CA ILE A 54 -9.74 -6.49 1.82
C ILE A 54 -11.00 -6.85 2.61
N GLU A 55 -11.44 -5.99 3.54
CA GLU A 55 -12.73 -6.14 4.20
C GLU A 55 -13.76 -6.33 3.10
N PRO A 56 -14.70 -7.27 3.27
CA PRO A 56 -15.41 -7.89 2.17
C PRO A 56 -16.10 -6.79 1.39
N HIS A 57 -15.49 -6.42 0.27
CA HIS A 57 -16.25 -5.85 -0.80
C HIS A 57 -17.33 -6.90 -1.04
N GLU A 58 -18.58 -6.51 -0.85
CA GLU A 58 -19.72 -7.23 -1.42
C GLU A 58 -19.61 -7.11 -2.95
N VAL A 59 -18.50 -7.58 -3.54
CA VAL A 59 -18.42 -7.78 -4.97
C VAL A 59 -19.48 -8.81 -5.23
N ASP A 60 -20.52 -8.39 -5.92
CA ASP A 60 -21.61 -9.27 -6.31
C ASP A 60 -21.06 -10.30 -7.29
N LEU A 61 -20.55 -11.42 -6.75
CA LEU A 61 -19.97 -12.52 -7.51
C LEU A 61 -21.01 -13.13 -8.45
N GLU A 62 -22.31 -12.90 -8.24
CA GLU A 62 -23.38 -13.34 -9.13
C GLU A 62 -23.38 -12.57 -10.45
N ASN A 63 -22.92 -11.32 -10.44
CA ASN A 63 -22.84 -10.42 -11.61
C ASN A 63 -21.40 -10.14 -12.06
N SER A 64 -20.41 -10.85 -11.51
CA SER A 64 -19.01 -10.67 -11.83
C SER A 64 -18.66 -11.12 -13.27
N THR A 65 -17.76 -10.37 -13.91
CA THR A 65 -17.14 -10.70 -15.20
C THR A 65 -16.36 -12.02 -15.13
N ASP A 66 -15.67 -12.26 -14.01
CA ASP A 66 -14.96 -13.52 -13.73
C ASP A 66 -14.91 -13.81 -12.22
N PRO A 67 -15.99 -14.38 -11.65
CA PRO A 67 -16.12 -14.56 -10.20
C PRO A 67 -15.04 -15.46 -9.62
N LYS A 68 -14.53 -16.42 -10.41
CA LYS A 68 -13.47 -17.34 -9.94
C LYS A 68 -12.13 -16.63 -9.77
N SER A 69 -11.82 -15.71 -10.66
CA SER A 69 -10.58 -14.92 -10.56
C SER A 69 -10.66 -13.94 -9.39
N ILE A 70 -11.82 -13.29 -9.19
CA ILE A 70 -12.04 -12.39 -8.05
C ILE A 70 -11.96 -13.14 -6.72
N GLU A 71 -12.66 -14.26 -6.57
CA GLU A 71 -12.59 -15.13 -5.38
C GLU A 71 -11.15 -15.61 -5.13
N HIS A 72 -10.41 -15.97 -6.18
CA HIS A 72 -9.02 -16.38 -6.03
C HIS A 72 -8.11 -15.25 -5.53
N VAL A 73 -8.34 -14.01 -5.96
CA VAL A 73 -7.63 -12.82 -5.49
C VAL A 73 -7.90 -12.60 -4.01
N GLU A 74 -9.16 -12.66 -3.59
CA GLU A 74 -9.58 -12.50 -2.19
C GLU A 74 -8.87 -13.50 -1.27
N VAL A 75 -9.01 -14.80 -1.57
CA VAL A 75 -8.38 -15.88 -0.79
C VAL A 75 -6.86 -15.73 -0.76
N THR A 76 -6.27 -15.28 -1.86
CA THR A 76 -4.82 -15.09 -1.96
C THR A 76 -4.34 -13.98 -1.02
N ILE A 77 -5.00 -12.82 -1.01
CA ILE A 77 -4.54 -11.68 -0.22
C ILE A 77 -4.79 -11.92 1.26
N THR A 78 -5.94 -12.47 1.64
CA THR A 78 -6.23 -12.85 3.03
C THR A 78 -5.18 -13.82 3.54
N ARG A 79 -4.84 -14.86 2.76
CA ARG A 79 -3.79 -15.82 3.15
C ARG A 79 -2.42 -15.16 3.29
N LEU A 80 -2.07 -14.22 2.41
CA LEU A 80 -0.80 -13.49 2.49
C LEU A 80 -0.75 -12.59 3.72
N ASN A 81 -1.81 -11.84 4.00
CA ASN A 81 -1.93 -11.01 5.18
C ASN A 81 -1.76 -11.84 6.47
N ASP A 82 -2.48 -12.96 6.57
CA ASP A 82 -2.37 -13.90 7.71
C ASP A 82 -0.95 -14.49 7.85
N SER A 83 -0.28 -14.76 6.72
CA SER A 83 1.07 -15.32 6.72
C SER A 83 2.09 -14.28 7.20
N VAL A 84 1.94 -13.03 6.77
CA VAL A 84 2.78 -11.91 7.20
C VAL A 84 2.55 -11.61 8.69
N ASP A 85 1.29 -11.46 9.12
CA ASP A 85 0.95 -11.25 10.54
C ASP A 85 1.51 -12.40 11.40
N ARG A 86 1.34 -13.65 10.98
CA ARG A 86 1.87 -14.80 11.71
C ARG A 86 3.40 -14.79 11.80
N GLU A 87 4.11 -14.52 10.71
CA GLU A 87 5.57 -14.50 10.73
C GLU A 87 6.12 -13.38 11.63
N ILE A 88 5.38 -12.28 11.76
CA ILE A 88 5.76 -11.15 12.61
C ILE A 88 5.36 -11.36 14.08
N THR A 89 4.18 -11.91 14.35
CA THR A 89 3.58 -12.02 15.69
C THR A 89 3.99 -13.30 16.45
N ASN A 90 4.26 -14.42 15.76
CA ASN A 90 4.55 -15.71 16.43
C ASN A 90 6.01 -15.98 16.78
N LYS A 91 6.97 -15.11 16.42
CA LYS A 91 8.39 -15.32 16.75
C LYS A 91 8.79 -14.44 17.91
N ASP A 92 9.29 -15.07 18.98
CA ASP A 92 10.18 -14.41 19.95
C ASP A 92 11.14 -13.52 19.16
N SER A 93 11.22 -12.24 19.56
CA SER A 93 11.63 -11.06 18.78
C SER A 93 13.02 -11.06 18.11
N ASP A 94 13.72 -12.19 18.05
CA ASP A 94 15.15 -12.28 17.79
C ASP A 94 15.54 -12.72 16.38
N SER A 95 14.61 -13.03 15.47
CA SER A 95 14.77 -12.85 14.00
C SER A 95 13.65 -13.53 13.22
N ILE A 96 12.88 -12.74 12.46
CA ILE A 96 12.31 -13.28 11.22
C ILE A 96 13.50 -13.57 10.31
N SER A 97 13.57 -14.77 9.74
CA SER A 97 14.67 -15.07 8.81
C SER A 97 14.51 -14.21 7.56
N GLU A 98 15.61 -13.60 7.13
CA GLU A 98 15.69 -12.88 5.85
C GLU A 98 15.20 -13.76 4.69
N GLU A 99 15.45 -15.08 4.77
CA GLU A 99 14.93 -16.07 3.83
C GLU A 99 13.39 -16.09 3.79
N ASN A 100 12.71 -16.12 4.95
CA ASN A 100 11.24 -16.10 5.00
C ASN A 100 10.68 -14.76 4.48
N LEU A 101 11.30 -13.63 4.83
CA LEU A 101 10.91 -12.32 4.33
C LEU A 101 11.06 -12.24 2.80
N ASN A 102 12.17 -12.75 2.26
CA ASN A 102 12.41 -12.79 0.82
C ASN A 102 11.42 -13.70 0.09
N GLU A 103 11.07 -14.86 0.65
CA GLU A 103 10.03 -15.73 0.10
C GLU A 103 8.66 -15.04 0.02
N LEU A 104 8.25 -14.36 1.10
CA LEU A 104 7.01 -13.59 1.14
C LEU A 104 7.02 -12.43 0.12
N LEU A 105 8.15 -11.73 0.00
CA LEU A 105 8.35 -10.67 -1.00
C LEU A 105 8.19 -11.19 -2.44
N ILE A 106 8.78 -12.34 -2.74
CA ILE A 106 8.65 -12.99 -4.05
C ILE A 106 7.19 -13.35 -4.32
N GLU A 107 6.51 -13.92 -3.32
CA GLU A 107 5.11 -14.29 -3.44
C GLU A 107 4.21 -13.08 -3.69
N ILE A 108 4.34 -12.02 -2.90
CA ILE A 108 3.58 -10.77 -3.04
C ILE A 108 3.78 -10.15 -4.43
N ARG A 109 5.02 -10.08 -4.92
CA ARG A 109 5.33 -9.55 -6.26
C ARG A 109 4.67 -10.38 -7.36
N SER A 110 4.78 -11.70 -7.27
CA SER A 110 4.17 -12.64 -8.22
C SER A 110 2.64 -12.51 -8.26
N LYS A 111 2.02 -12.33 -7.09
CA LYS A 111 0.56 -12.12 -6.99
C LYS A 111 0.15 -10.77 -7.55
N ARG A 112 0.89 -9.70 -7.27
CA ARG A 112 0.63 -8.38 -7.87
C ARG A 112 0.70 -8.42 -9.39
N ASP A 113 1.70 -9.08 -9.95
CA ASP A 113 1.81 -9.25 -11.40
C ASP A 113 0.63 -10.03 -11.98
N THR A 114 0.16 -11.06 -11.26
CA THR A 114 -1.04 -11.82 -11.63
C THR A 114 -2.28 -10.92 -11.66
N ILE A 115 -2.49 -10.09 -10.64
CA ILE A 115 -3.64 -9.18 -10.56
C ILE A 115 -3.56 -8.09 -11.63
N ASN A 116 -2.39 -7.50 -11.85
CA ASN A 116 -2.17 -6.54 -12.94
C ASN A 116 -2.51 -7.15 -14.31
N ASN A 117 -2.13 -8.41 -14.53
CA ASN A 117 -2.47 -9.12 -15.76
C ASN A 117 -3.98 -9.37 -15.87
N LEU A 118 -4.67 -9.67 -14.78
CA LEU A 118 -6.13 -9.77 -14.78
C LEU A 118 -6.76 -8.44 -15.20
N VAL A 119 -6.41 -7.34 -14.54
CA VAL A 119 -6.90 -5.98 -14.86
C VAL A 119 -6.67 -5.61 -16.32
N ALA A 120 -5.57 -6.05 -16.92
CA ALA A 120 -5.27 -5.82 -18.33
C ALA A 120 -5.99 -6.76 -19.31
N SER A 121 -6.42 -7.94 -18.85
CA SER A 121 -6.94 -9.01 -19.72
C SER A 121 -8.47 -9.00 -19.86
N PHE A 122 -9.19 -8.39 -18.93
CA PHE A 122 -10.66 -8.38 -18.91
C PHE A 122 -11.21 -6.96 -18.72
N ASP A 123 -12.34 -6.67 -19.38
CA ASP A 123 -13.11 -5.45 -19.15
C ASP A 123 -14.02 -5.64 -17.93
N TYR A 124 -13.39 -5.64 -16.75
CA TYR A 124 -14.09 -5.68 -15.47
C TYR A 124 -15.02 -4.48 -15.29
N PHE A 125 -16.13 -4.68 -14.58
CA PHE A 125 -16.98 -3.58 -14.14
C PHE A 125 -16.23 -2.66 -13.17
N SER A 126 -16.73 -1.43 -12.99
CA SER A 126 -16.05 -0.43 -12.14
C SER A 126 -15.82 -0.91 -10.70
N GLU A 127 -16.75 -1.69 -10.16
CA GLU A 127 -16.66 -2.23 -8.79
C GLU A 127 -15.59 -3.33 -8.70
N GLU A 128 -15.58 -4.27 -9.64
CA GLU A 128 -14.57 -5.32 -9.73
C GLU A 128 -13.17 -4.75 -9.96
N ARG A 129 -13.08 -3.71 -10.79
CA ARG A 129 -11.82 -3.01 -11.05
C ARG A 129 -11.33 -2.27 -9.80
N GLY A 130 -12.24 -1.61 -9.08
CA GLY A 130 -11.93 -1.00 -7.78
C GLY A 130 -11.38 -2.04 -6.80
N TYR A 131 -12.04 -3.19 -6.70
CA TYR A 131 -11.57 -4.29 -5.87
C TYR A 131 -10.17 -4.79 -6.28
N LEU A 132 -9.91 -4.96 -7.58
CA LEU A 132 -8.58 -5.37 -8.07
C LEU A 132 -7.50 -4.30 -7.79
N GLU A 133 -7.86 -3.02 -7.83
CA GLU A 133 -6.98 -1.90 -7.46
C GLU A 133 -6.68 -1.89 -5.95
N ASP A 134 -7.69 -2.09 -5.11
CA ASP A 134 -7.53 -2.21 -3.65
C ASP A 134 -6.70 -3.44 -3.27
N ALA A 135 -6.91 -4.55 -3.97
CA ALA A 135 -6.11 -5.76 -3.87
C ALA A 135 -4.63 -5.51 -4.20
N ILE A 136 -4.33 -4.73 -5.25
CA ILE A 136 -2.96 -4.30 -5.57
C ILE A 136 -2.38 -3.41 -4.47
N ASN A 137 -3.18 -2.49 -3.92
CA ASN A 137 -2.75 -1.60 -2.84
C ASN A 137 -2.43 -2.39 -1.55
N ALA A 138 -3.23 -3.38 -1.21
CA ALA A 138 -2.99 -4.29 -0.11
C ALA A 138 -1.64 -5.03 -0.26
N LEU A 139 -1.35 -5.54 -1.46
CA LEU A 139 -0.05 -6.18 -1.75
C LEU A 139 1.12 -5.20 -1.67
N ASN A 140 0.94 -3.95 -2.09
CA ASN A 140 1.98 -2.92 -1.97
C ASN A 140 2.29 -2.60 -0.50
N LEU A 141 1.26 -2.50 0.35
CA LEU A 141 1.44 -2.28 1.79
C LEU A 141 2.17 -3.44 2.48
N LEU A 142 1.85 -4.69 2.11
CA LEU A 142 2.57 -5.86 2.61
C LEU A 142 4.02 -5.88 2.13
N GLU A 143 4.29 -5.50 0.88
CA GLU A 143 5.66 -5.36 0.37
C GLU A 143 6.44 -4.30 1.15
N GLU A 144 5.85 -3.12 1.40
CA GLU A 144 6.45 -2.03 2.16
C GLU A 144 6.80 -2.47 3.59
N LEU A 145 5.86 -3.15 4.27
CA LEU A 145 6.09 -3.72 5.60
C LEU A 145 7.29 -4.68 5.61
N ILE A 146 7.35 -5.61 4.67
CA ILE A 146 8.45 -6.59 4.60
C ILE A 146 9.79 -5.90 4.29
N ILE A 147 9.80 -4.91 3.39
CA ILE A 147 11.02 -4.15 3.09
C ILE A 147 11.51 -3.40 4.34
N ASP A 148 10.60 -2.74 5.07
CA ASP A 148 10.97 -2.04 6.29
C ASP A 148 11.49 -3.01 7.37
N LEU A 149 10.94 -4.23 7.46
CA LEU A 149 11.43 -5.29 8.37
C LEU A 149 12.81 -5.81 7.99
N ASN A 150 13.15 -5.84 6.70
CA ASN A 150 14.43 -6.34 6.20
C ASN A 150 15.58 -5.30 6.28
N GLN A 151 15.26 -4.05 6.63
CA GLN A 151 16.26 -3.00 6.89
C GLN A 151 16.72 -2.95 8.36
N LYS A 152 16.16 -3.81 9.21
CA LYS A 152 16.51 -3.99 10.63
C LYS A 152 17.73 -4.90 10.81
#